data_AF-W2P6K9-F1
#
_entry.id   AF-W2P6K9-F1
#
_cell.length_a   1.000
_cell.length_b   1.000
_cell.length_c   1.000
_cell.angle_alpha   90.00
_cell.angle_beta   90.00
_cell.angle_gamma   90.00
#
_symmetry.space_group_name_H-M   'P 1'
#
loop_
_entity.id
_entity.type
_entity.pdbx_description
1 polymer ?
#
loop_
_entity_poly.entity_id
_entity_poly.type
_entity_poly.pdbx_seq_one_letter_code
_entity_poly.pdbx_strand_id
1 'polypeptide(L)'
;MSEQVAIGINGFGRIGRLVARAAIENPKTKVVAINDPFMDLEYMAYLFKYDSTHGKFDGSVETKDGNLVVNGEVIHVFAARNPSEI
;
A
#
# COMPACT_ATOMS: atom_id res chain seq x y z
N MET A 1 5.39 22.40 10.44
CA MET A 1 5.01 21.01 10.15
C MET A 1 4.16 21.07 8.90
N SER A 2 4.69 20.66 7.75
CA SER A 2 3.86 20.55 6.54
C SER A 2 2.97 19.31 6.72
N GLU A 3 1.66 19.49 6.78
CA GLU A 3 0.70 18.38 6.81
C GLU A 3 0.93 17.47 5.60
N GLN A 4 1.19 16.19 5.85
CA GLN A 4 1.22 15.20 4.80
C GLN A 4 -0.20 15.01 4.25
N VAL A 5 -0.34 14.94 2.92
CA VAL A 5 -1.60 14.59 2.28
C VAL A 5 -1.82 13.08 2.44
N ALA A 6 -2.89 12.70 3.12
CA ALA A 6 -3.29 11.30 3.26
C ALA A 6 -3.87 10.77 1.94
N ILE A 7 -3.42 9.59 1.52
CA ILE A 7 -3.79 8.95 0.27
C ILE A 7 -4.36 7.56 0.54
N GLY A 8 -5.54 7.29 -0.02
CA GLY A 8 -6.09 5.95 -0.17
C GLY A 8 -5.90 5.43 -1.60
N ILE A 9 -5.63 4.14 -1.76
CA ILE A 9 -5.44 3.50 -3.07
C ILE A 9 -6.52 2.43 -3.25
N ASN A 10 -7.40 2.62 -4.23
CA ASN A 10 -8.42 1.64 -4.59
C ASN A 10 -7.97 0.86 -5.85
N GLY A 11 -7.53 -0.38 -5.64
CA GLY A 11 -6.90 -1.27 -6.61
C GLY A 11 -5.38 -1.33 -6.43
N PHE A 12 -4.85 -2.49 -6.00
CA PHE A 12 -3.43 -2.73 -5.69
C PHE A 12 -2.70 -3.54 -6.78
N GLY A 13 -3.11 -3.32 -8.03
CA GLY A 13 -2.42 -3.80 -9.22
C GLY A 13 -1.11 -3.05 -9.51
N ARG A 14 -0.60 -3.14 -10.75
CA ARG A 14 0.69 -2.53 -11.13
C ARG A 14 0.76 -1.04 -10.79
N ILE A 15 -0.23 -0.25 -11.20
CA ILE A 15 -0.21 1.21 -10.97
C ILE A 15 -0.36 1.53 -9.48
N GLY A 16 -1.28 0.88 -8.77
CA GLY A 16 -1.49 1.10 -7.33
C GLY A 16 -0.22 0.86 -6.51
N ARG A 17 0.52 -0.23 -6.79
CA ARG A 17 1.79 -0.51 -6.11
C ARG A 17 2.87 0.52 -6.41
N LEU A 18 2.98 0.97 -7.66
CA LEU A 18 3.98 1.99 -8.02
C LEU A 18 3.64 3.37 -7.44
N VAL A 19 2.35 3.72 -7.39
CA VAL A 19 1.87 4.92 -6.69
C VAL A 19 2.20 4.84 -5.20
N ALA A 20 1.97 3.68 -4.56
CA ALA A 20 2.32 3.48 -3.16
C ALA A 20 3.83 3.66 -2.91
N ARG A 21 4.70 3.04 -3.74
CA ARG A 21 6.16 3.22 -3.64
C ARG A 21 6.56 4.69 -3.74
N ALA A 22 6.09 5.40 -4.77
CA ALA A 22 6.41 6.82 -4.98
C ALA A 22 5.86 7.73 -3.86
N ALA A 23 4.66 7.43 -3.33
CA ALA A 23 4.04 8.21 -2.26
C ALA A 23 4.76 8.00 -0.91
N ILE A 24 5.30 6.81 -0.64
CA ILE A 24 6.04 6.52 0.60
C ILE A 24 7.40 7.25 0.61
N GLU A 25 8.03 7.44 -0.55
CA GLU A 25 9.28 8.19 -0.68
C GLU A 25 9.09 9.71 -0.67
N ASN A 26 7.87 10.20 -0.88
CA ASN A 26 7.58 11.63 -0.93
C ASN A 26 7.20 12.17 0.46
N PRO A 27 7.96 13.11 1.02
CA PRO A 27 7.73 13.63 2.38
C PRO A 27 6.41 14.41 2.53
N LYS A 28 5.73 14.75 1.42
CA LYS A 28 4.45 15.47 1.42
C LYS A 28 3.23 14.56 1.43
N THR A 29 3.40 13.24 1.37
CA THR A 29 2.29 12.29 1.25
C THR A 29 2.38 11.18 2.28
N LYS A 30 1.23 10.58 2.60
CA LYS A 30 1.15 9.40 3.47
C LYS A 30 0.10 8.44 2.93
N VAL A 31 0.49 7.22 2.57
CA VAL A 31 -0.47 6.17 2.21
C VAL A 31 -1.07 5.63 3.51
N VAL A 32 -2.39 5.74 3.65
CA VAL A 32 -3.10 5.35 4.89
C VAL A 32 -4.01 4.15 4.70
N ALA A 33 -4.45 3.89 3.47
CA ALA A 33 -5.36 2.80 3.16
C ALA A 33 -5.15 2.24 1.74
N ILE A 34 -5.37 0.94 1.60
CA ILE A 34 -5.40 0.22 0.33
C ILE A 34 -6.66 -0.65 0.32
N ASN A 35 -7.41 -0.63 -0.78
CA ASN A 35 -8.51 -1.56 -1.02
C ASN A 35 -8.21 -2.41 -2.25
N ASP A 36 -8.30 -3.74 -2.14
CA ASP A 36 -8.36 -4.64 -3.30
C ASP A 36 -9.18 -5.90 -2.95
N PRO A 37 -10.35 -6.11 -3.56
CA PRO A 37 -11.21 -7.26 -3.25
C PRO A 37 -10.74 -8.58 -3.87
N PHE A 38 -9.61 -8.59 -4.60
CA PHE A 38 -9.13 -9.76 -5.33
C PHE A 38 -7.73 -10.22 -4.89
N MET A 39 -7.16 -9.62 -3.85
CA MET A 39 -5.82 -9.90 -3.38
C MET A 39 -5.82 -10.11 -1.87
N ASP A 40 -5.23 -11.21 -1.40
CA ASP A 40 -5.00 -11.40 0.03
C ASP A 40 -3.80 -10.59 0.52
N LEU A 41 -3.73 -10.37 1.84
CA LEU A 41 -2.77 -9.48 2.48
C LEU A 41 -1.32 -9.96 2.30
N GLU A 42 -1.08 -11.25 2.44
CA GLU A 42 0.24 -11.87 2.28
C GLU A 42 0.74 -11.69 0.84
N TYR A 43 -0.15 -11.85 -0.15
CA TYR A 43 0.17 -11.66 -1.55
C TYR A 43 0.37 -10.18 -1.90
N MET A 44 -0.41 -9.26 -1.31
CA MET A 44 -0.16 -7.82 -1.39
C MET A 44 1.26 -7.47 -0.90
N ALA A 45 1.65 -7.97 0.28
CA ALA A 45 2.96 -7.73 0.84
C ALA A 45 4.08 -8.30 -0.05
N TYR A 46 3.89 -9.52 -0.57
CA TYR A 46 4.84 -10.14 -1.51
C TYR A 46 5.00 -9.30 -2.79
N LEU A 47 3.90 -8.93 -3.45
CA LEU A 47 3.91 -8.16 -4.69
C LEU A 47 4.39 -6.72 -4.50
N PHE A 48 4.19 -6.15 -3.31
CA PHE A 48 4.74 -4.84 -2.98
C PHE A 48 6.26 -4.93 -2.77
N LYS A 49 6.74 -5.99 -2.10
CA LYS A 49 8.16 -6.23 -1.84
C LYS A 49 8.96 -6.59 -3.08
N TYR A 50 8.39 -7.35 -4.01
CA TYR A 50 9.08 -7.84 -5.20
C TYR A 50 8.35 -7.42 -6.48
N ASP A 51 9.01 -6.62 -7.31
CA ASP A 51 8.53 -6.24 -8.64
C ASP A 51 9.56 -6.65 -9.70
N SER A 52 9.11 -7.27 -10.80
CA SER A 52 10.01 -7.78 -11.83
C SER A 52 10.65 -6.68 -12.68
N THR A 53 10.04 -5.50 -12.78
CA THR A 53 10.53 -4.37 -13.58
C THR A 53 11.29 -3.37 -12.70
N HIS A 54 10.75 -3.07 -11.52
CA HIS A 54 11.31 -2.07 -10.61
C HIS A 54 12.12 -2.66 -9.47
N GLY A 55 12.32 -3.98 -9.47
CA GLY A 55 13.11 -4.66 -8.46
C GLY A 55 12.43 -4.74 -7.09
N LYS A 56 13.25 -5.16 -6.12
CA LYS A 56 12.84 -5.28 -4.73
C LYS A 56 12.62 -3.88 -4.12
N PHE A 57 11.61 -3.74 -3.28
CA PHE A 57 11.44 -2.55 -2.46
C PHE A 57 12.53 -2.51 -1.37
N ASP A 58 13.20 -1.36 -1.21
CA ASP A 58 14.35 -1.22 -0.32
C ASP A 58 13.98 -1.19 1.17
N GLY A 59 12.74 -0.81 1.49
CA GLY A 59 12.23 -0.72 2.85
C GLY A 59 11.73 -2.04 3.45
N SER A 60 11.27 -1.99 4.70
CA SER A 60 10.59 -3.12 5.34
C SER A 60 9.15 -3.22 4.84
N VAL A 61 8.70 -4.46 4.63
CA VAL A 61 7.32 -4.78 4.22
C VAL A 61 6.92 -6.01 5.02
N GLU A 62 5.94 -5.83 5.89
CA GLU A 62 5.45 -6.83 6.84
C GLU A 62 3.91 -6.79 6.87
N THR A 63 3.30 -7.82 7.44
CA THR A 63 1.86 -7.86 7.70
C THR A 63 1.65 -7.92 9.21
N LYS A 64 0.67 -7.17 9.71
CA LYS A 64 0.34 -7.15 11.15
C LYS A 64 -1.14 -6.84 11.34
N ASP A 65 -1.82 -7.64 12.15
CA ASP A 65 -3.22 -7.43 12.56
C ASP A 65 -4.16 -7.18 11.37
N GLY A 66 -3.99 -7.92 10.26
CA GLY A 66 -4.80 -7.77 9.05
C GLY A 66 -4.45 -6.56 8.17
N ASN A 67 -3.35 -5.86 8.44
CA ASN A 67 -2.92 -4.68 7.71
C ASN A 67 -1.49 -4.83 7.17
N LEU A 68 -1.13 -3.97 6.22
CA LEU A 68 0.24 -3.87 5.71
C LEU A 68 1.04 -2.92 6.61
N VAL A 69 2.29 -3.26 6.90
CA VAL A 69 3.23 -2.39 7.61
C VAL A 69 4.43 -2.14 6.73
N VAL A 70 4.66 -0.88 6.36
CA VAL A 70 5.77 -0.47 5.49
C VAL A 70 6.64 0.54 6.22
N ASN A 71 7.93 0.25 6.39
CA ASN A 71 8.86 1.08 7.15
C ASN A 71 8.35 1.41 8.57
N GLY A 72 7.62 0.49 9.19
CA GLY A 72 7.02 0.66 10.52
C GLY A 72 5.69 1.41 10.55
N GLU A 73 5.23 1.96 9.42
CA GLU A 73 3.94 2.65 9.30
C GLU A 73 2.83 1.68 8.90
N VAL A 74 1.70 1.74 9.59
CA VAL A 74 0.52 0.90 9.30
C VAL A 74 -0.28 1.49 8.14
N ILE A 75 -0.62 0.65 7.17
CA ILE A 75 -1.51 0.95 6.04
C ILE A 75 -2.71 0.01 6.14
N HIS A 76 -3.90 0.60 6.29
CA HIS A 76 -5.12 -0.19 6.45
C HIS A 76 -5.49 -0.93 5.16
N VAL A 77 -5.86 -2.20 5.28
CA VAL A 77 -6.22 -3.03 4.12
C VAL A 77 -7.71 -3.37 4.15
N PHE A 78 -8.37 -3.12 3.02
CA PHE A 78 -9.77 -3.41 2.78
C PHE A 78 -9.92 -4.33 1.56
N ALA A 79 -11.05 -5.04 1.51
CA ALA A 79 -11.39 -5.97 0.44
C ALA A 79 -12.84 -5.76 -0.06
N ALA A 80 -13.30 -4.51 -0.09
CA ALA A 80 -14.64 -4.14 -0.55
C ALA A 80 -14.69 -4.10 -2.08
N ARG A 81 -15.69 -4.77 -2.67
CA ARG A 81 -15.94 -4.73 -4.13
C ARG A 81 -16.60 -3.44 -4.57
N ASN A 82 -17.53 -2.94 -3.76
CA ASN A 82 -18.22 -1.69 -4.03
C ASN A 82 -17.44 -0.54 -3.36
N PRO A 83 -16.99 0.48 -4.10
CA PRO A 83 -16.25 1.60 -3.53
C PRO A 83 -16.95 2.35 -2.40
N SER A 84 -18.29 2.31 -2.34
CA SER A 84 -19.05 2.93 -1.24
C SER A 84 -18.97 2.18 0.10
N GLU A 85 -18.38 0.98 0.12
CA GLU A 85 -18.25 0.10 1.30
C GLU A 85 -16.82 0.03 1.84
N ILE A 86 -15.90 0.84 1.29
CA ILE A 86 -14.50 0.95 1.73
C ILE A 86 -14.43 1.77 3.01
#